data_AF-A0A2V8TR95-F1
#
_entry.id   AF-A0A2V8TR95-F1
#
_cell.length_a   1.000
_cell.length_b   1.000
_cell.length_c   1.000
_cell.angle_alpha   90.00
_cell.angle_beta   90.00
_cell.angle_gamma   90.00
#
_symmetry.space_group_name_H-M   'P 1'
#
loop_
_entity.id
_entity.type
_entity.pdbx_description
1 polymer ?
#
loop_
_entity_poly.entity_id
_entity_poly.type
_entity_poly.pdbx_seq_one_letter_code
_entity_poly.pdbx_strand_id
1 'polypeptide(L)'
;MVLDLKSNHQAQTRVYATKDAMKPKHHFWSSLAAGGALYWATGSSASLAGAMIGGFLIDSDHIIDQLWSIRHGAPLRRPVEDRPGRVKTAGMRASLVDRLRPRKLLRLPLIFHSYELLAAVAILTLNLSTPFLFGLLSGYVLHLSLDMMRHQHEFRSPLFYLLSYRLSNGFRRDRLIKPEYL
;
A
#
# COMPACT_ATOMS: atom_id res chain seq x y z
N MET A 1 47.77 4.76 -8.30
CA MET A 1 46.43 5.35 -8.53
C MET A 1 45.39 4.33 -8.09
N VAL A 2 45.14 4.26 -6.77
CA VAL A 2 44.14 3.35 -6.18
C VAL A 2 42.83 4.14 -6.20
N LEU A 3 42.01 3.91 -7.22
CA LEU A 3 40.70 4.53 -7.32
C LEU A 3 39.72 3.84 -6.37
N ASP A 4 39.06 4.70 -5.61
CA ASP A 4 38.10 4.50 -4.55
C ASP A 4 36.95 3.53 -4.89
N LEU A 5 37.11 2.26 -4.51
CA LEU A 5 36.05 1.24 -4.53
C LEU A 5 35.21 1.22 -3.24
N LYS A 6 35.59 1.99 -2.20
CA LYS A 6 34.89 1.99 -0.90
C LYS A 6 33.71 2.95 -0.88
N SER A 7 33.77 4.09 -1.59
CA SER A 7 32.63 5.03 -1.62
C SER A 7 31.42 4.49 -2.38
N ASN A 8 31.63 3.65 -3.40
CA ASN A 8 30.53 3.13 -4.22
C ASN A 8 29.70 2.06 -3.50
N HIS A 9 30.32 1.24 -2.62
CA HIS A 9 29.60 0.28 -1.79
C HIS A 9 28.81 0.94 -0.66
N GLN A 10 29.28 2.06 -0.11
CA GLN A 10 28.53 2.83 0.90
C GLN A 10 27.35 3.60 0.30
N ALA A 11 27.48 4.09 -0.93
CA ALA A 11 26.38 4.70 -1.65
C ALA A 11 25.25 3.69 -1.95
N GLN A 12 25.60 2.46 -2.36
CA GLN A 12 24.59 1.42 -2.62
C GLN A 12 23.95 0.86 -1.35
N THR A 13 24.68 0.71 -0.25
CA THR A 13 24.12 0.18 1.02
C THR A 13 23.12 1.15 1.69
N ARG A 14 23.21 2.46 1.43
CA ARG A 14 22.21 3.43 1.91
C ARG A 14 20.86 3.34 1.18
N VAL A 15 20.85 2.84 -0.06
CA VAL A 15 19.64 2.73 -0.90
C VAL A 15 18.76 1.54 -0.48
N TYR A 16 19.33 0.54 0.20
CA TYR A 16 18.62 -0.64 0.70
C TYR A 16 18.34 -0.60 2.22
N ALA A 17 18.35 0.59 2.83
CA ALA A 17 17.68 0.75 4.11
C ALA A 17 16.19 0.50 3.87
N THR A 18 15.73 -0.70 4.19
CA THR A 18 14.32 -1.10 4.17
C THR A 18 13.53 -0.06 4.94
N LYS A 19 12.95 0.90 4.20
CA LYS A 19 12.04 1.89 4.77
C LYS A 19 10.95 1.10 5.47
N ASP A 20 10.83 1.32 6.78
CA ASP A 20 9.75 0.79 7.58
C ASP A 20 8.45 1.06 6.84
N ALA A 21 7.87 -0.01 6.27
CA ALA A 21 6.53 0.04 5.75
C ALA A 21 5.65 0.58 6.89
N MET A 22 4.90 1.66 6.68
CA MET A 22 3.94 2.11 7.68
C MET A 22 2.97 0.96 7.91
N LYS A 23 3.16 0.33 9.05
CA LYS A 23 2.35 -0.78 9.52
C LYS A 23 0.92 -0.26 9.75
N PRO A 24 -0.10 -1.13 9.68
CA PRO A 24 -1.51 -0.76 9.94
C PRO A 24 -1.72 0.06 11.23
N LYS A 25 -0.83 -0.09 12.22
CA LYS A 25 -0.82 0.72 13.45
C LYS A 25 -0.70 2.24 13.20
N HIS A 26 0.02 2.68 12.17
CA HIS A 26 0.21 4.11 11.89
C HIS A 26 -1.07 4.71 11.31
N HIS A 27 -1.75 3.99 10.40
CA HIS A 27 -3.07 4.34 9.90
C HIS A 27 -4.08 4.37 11.04
N PHE A 28 -4.06 3.39 11.94
CA PHE A 28 -4.91 3.38 13.14
C PHE A 28 -4.70 4.63 14.02
N TRP A 29 -3.47 4.90 14.45
CA TRP A 29 -3.20 6.01 15.39
C TRP A 29 -3.44 7.39 14.76
N SER A 30 -3.08 7.56 13.49
CA SER A 30 -3.32 8.82 12.77
C SER A 30 -4.82 9.07 12.56
N SER A 31 -5.59 8.03 12.21
CA SER A 31 -7.05 8.10 12.08
C SER A 31 -7.74 8.39 13.40
N LEU A 32 -7.26 7.77 14.49
CA LEU A 32 -7.77 8.02 15.83
C LEU A 32 -7.49 9.46 16.27
N ALA A 33 -6.28 9.96 16.02
CA ALA A 33 -5.93 11.34 16.33
C ALA A 33 -6.76 12.35 15.51
N ALA A 34 -6.90 12.14 14.21
CA ALA A 34 -7.70 13.00 13.33
C ALA A 34 -9.19 12.96 13.69
N GLY A 35 -9.73 11.76 13.91
CA GLY A 35 -11.11 11.58 14.36
C GLY A 35 -11.37 12.15 15.74
N GLY A 36 -10.41 12.05 16.67
CA GLY A 36 -10.47 12.65 18.00
C GLY A 36 -10.47 14.18 17.94
N ALA A 37 -9.65 14.78 17.08
CA ALA A 37 -9.66 16.22 16.85
C ALA A 37 -11.00 16.70 16.25
N LEU A 38 -11.55 15.95 15.29
CA LEU A 38 -12.87 16.24 14.72
C LEU A 38 -13.99 16.07 15.74
N TYR A 39 -13.94 15.03 16.58
CA TYR A 39 -14.87 14.84 17.69
C TYR A 39 -14.81 16.01 18.66
N TRP A 40 -13.62 16.45 19.04
CA TRP A 40 -13.44 17.60 19.92
C TRP A 40 -14.00 18.89 19.32
N ALA A 41 -13.79 19.12 18.02
CA ALA A 41 -14.28 20.31 17.32
C ALA A 41 -15.80 20.31 17.08
N THR A 42 -16.41 19.15 16.85
CA THR A 42 -17.82 19.03 16.42
C THR A 42 -18.75 18.49 17.51
N GLY A 43 -18.21 17.90 18.58
CA GLY A 43 -18.95 17.13 19.58
C GLY A 43 -19.54 15.80 19.06
N SER A 44 -19.26 15.40 17.81
CA SER A 44 -19.97 14.30 17.15
C SER A 44 -19.15 13.01 17.12
N SER A 45 -19.61 11.96 17.82
CA SER A 45 -18.97 10.64 17.74
C SER A 45 -19.03 10.05 16.31
N ALA A 46 -19.98 10.52 15.50
CA ALA A 46 -20.09 10.14 14.09
C ALA A 46 -18.88 10.61 13.26
N SER A 47 -18.29 11.77 13.53
CA SER A 47 -17.10 12.24 12.81
C SER A 47 -15.86 11.42 13.17
N LEU A 48 -15.72 11.00 14.43
CA LEU A 48 -14.68 10.05 14.85
C LEU A 48 -14.84 8.71 14.15
N ALA A 49 -16.05 8.16 14.14
CA ALA A 49 -16.35 6.89 13.47
C ALA A 49 -16.06 6.98 11.96
N GLY A 50 -16.49 8.06 11.31
CA GLY A 50 -16.18 8.33 9.92
C GLY A 50 -14.67 8.35 9.67
N ALA A 51 -13.91 9.11 10.47
CA ALA A 51 -12.46 9.22 10.32
C ALA A 51 -11.75 7.88 10.52
N MET A 52 -12.19 7.06 11.47
CA MET A 52 -11.65 5.70 11.66
C MET A 52 -11.96 4.78 10.47
N ILE A 53 -13.17 4.90 9.89
CA ILE A 53 -13.53 4.11 8.72
C ILE A 53 -12.68 4.52 7.53
N GLY A 54 -12.64 5.81 7.22
CA GLY A 54 -11.93 6.35 6.06
C GLY A 54 -10.42 6.24 6.19
N GLY A 55 -9.91 6.33 7.41
CA GLY A 55 -8.48 6.40 7.68
C GLY A 55 -7.80 5.05 7.97
N PHE A 56 -8.55 4.06 8.48
CA PHE A 56 -7.99 2.78 8.91
C PHE A 56 -8.74 1.57 8.35
N LEU A 57 -10.08 1.54 8.40
CA LEU A 57 -10.81 0.35 7.91
C LEU A 57 -10.72 0.18 6.40
N ILE A 58 -10.51 1.28 5.67
CA ILE A 58 -10.25 1.26 4.23
C ILE A 58 -9.04 0.39 3.86
N ASP A 59 -8.04 0.23 4.74
CA ASP A 59 -6.89 -0.66 4.52
C ASP A 59 -7.24 -2.15 4.45
N SER A 60 -8.48 -2.53 4.77
CA SER A 60 -8.91 -3.93 4.74
C SER A 60 -8.85 -4.55 3.33
N ASP A 61 -8.86 -3.74 2.27
CA ASP A 61 -8.70 -4.24 0.91
C ASP A 61 -7.32 -4.89 0.68
N HIS A 62 -6.25 -4.44 1.35
CA HIS A 62 -4.95 -5.11 1.35
C HIS A 62 -5.01 -6.50 1.99
N ILE A 63 -5.82 -6.69 3.04
CA ILE A 63 -5.99 -7.99 3.69
C ILE A 63 -6.68 -8.96 2.73
N ILE A 64 -7.73 -8.50 2.05
CA ILE A 64 -8.46 -9.29 1.06
C ILE A 64 -7.52 -9.69 -0.08
N ASP A 65 -6.75 -8.75 -0.60
CA ASP A 65 -5.78 -9.00 -1.67
C ASP A 65 -4.69 -9.98 -1.22
N GLN A 66 -4.21 -9.85 0.02
CA GLN A 66 -3.20 -10.74 0.56
C GLN A 66 -3.75 -12.16 0.80
N LEU A 67 -4.98 -12.30 1.31
CA LEU A 67 -5.64 -13.59 1.47
C LEU A 67 -5.91 -14.25 0.11
N TRP A 68 -6.36 -13.48 -0.88
CA TRP A 68 -6.54 -13.95 -2.25
C TRP A 68 -5.22 -14.43 -2.84
N SER A 69 -4.16 -13.64 -2.66
CA SER A 69 -2.80 -13.96 -3.10
C SER A 69 -2.30 -15.27 -2.47
N ILE A 70 -2.47 -15.46 -1.16
CA ILE A 70 -2.10 -16.70 -0.45
C ILE A 70 -2.91 -17.89 -1.01
N ARG A 71 -4.22 -17.74 -1.20
CA ARG A 71 -5.10 -18.77 -1.77
C ARG A 71 -4.66 -19.21 -3.16
N HIS A 72 -4.12 -18.31 -3.97
CA HIS A 72 -3.64 -18.58 -5.32
C HIS A 72 -2.14 -18.94 -5.39
N GLY A 73 -1.54 -19.28 -4.24
CA GLY A 73 -0.19 -19.85 -4.18
C GLY A 73 0.96 -18.85 -4.04
N ALA A 74 0.69 -17.62 -3.60
CA ALA A 74 1.75 -16.72 -3.18
C ALA A 74 2.36 -17.17 -1.84
N PRO A 75 3.69 -17.08 -1.69
CA PRO A 75 4.33 -17.41 -0.43
C PRO A 75 3.89 -16.45 0.67
N LEU A 76 3.64 -16.98 1.88
CA LEU A 76 3.26 -16.21 3.08
C LEU A 76 4.29 -15.14 3.46
N ARG A 77 5.53 -15.30 3.00
CA ARG A 77 6.64 -14.39 3.23
C ARG A 77 7.37 -14.19 1.91
N ARG A 78 7.59 -12.93 1.50
CA ARG A 78 8.53 -12.65 0.40
C ARG A 78 9.88 -13.28 0.79
N PRO A 79 10.59 -13.99 -0.11
CA PRO A 79 11.97 -14.34 0.14
C PRO A 79 12.70 -13.04 0.45
N VAL A 80 13.14 -12.88 1.70
CA VAL A 80 14.05 -11.80 2.04
C VAL A 80 15.32 -12.14 1.28
N GLU A 81 15.72 -11.26 0.37
CA GLU A 81 17.03 -11.33 -0.26
C GLU A 81 18.05 -11.02 0.84
N ASP A 82 18.33 -12.04 1.66
CA ASP A 82 19.23 -11.99 2.81
C ASP A 82 20.64 -11.79 2.28
N ARG A 83 21.04 -10.52 2.11
CA ARG A 83 22.40 -10.03 1.90
C ARG A 83 23.09 -10.56 0.62
N PRO A 84 23.87 -9.73 -0.09
CA PRO A 84 24.74 -10.23 -1.14
C PRO A 84 25.80 -11.13 -0.49
N GLY A 85 25.69 -12.46 -0.68
CA GLY A 85 26.73 -13.40 -0.24
C GLY A 85 26.28 -14.71 0.39
N ARG A 86 24.98 -14.98 0.58
CA ARG A 86 24.53 -16.30 1.06
C ARG A 86 23.47 -16.89 0.14
N VAL A 87 23.94 -17.53 -0.94
CA VAL A 87 23.14 -18.45 -1.75
C VAL A 87 22.74 -19.60 -0.82
N LYS A 88 21.59 -19.46 -0.15
CA LYS A 88 20.92 -20.65 0.39
C LYS A 88 20.51 -21.44 -0.84
N THR A 89 21.06 -22.63 -0.95
CA THR A 89 20.73 -23.66 -1.93
C THR A 89 19.25 -24.03 -1.78
N ALA A 90 18.36 -23.14 -2.22
CA ALA A 90 16.99 -23.48 -2.53
C ALA A 90 17.11 -24.47 -3.69
N GLY A 91 16.99 -25.76 -3.38
CA GLY A 91 17.25 -26.83 -4.33
C GLY A 91 16.56 -26.58 -5.67
N MET A 92 17.13 -27.10 -6.75
CA MET A 92 16.67 -26.91 -8.14
C MET A 92 15.15 -27.04 -8.33
N ARG A 93 14.47 -27.82 -7.48
CA ARG A 93 13.01 -27.94 -7.39
C ARG A 93 12.29 -26.67 -6.92
N ALA A 94 12.80 -25.96 -5.91
CA ALA A 94 12.23 -24.69 -5.45
C ALA A 94 12.34 -23.61 -6.55
N SER A 95 13.47 -23.57 -7.26
CA SER A 95 13.69 -22.66 -8.40
C SER A 95 12.74 -22.96 -9.57
N LEU A 96 12.53 -24.23 -9.92
CA LEU A 96 11.57 -24.64 -10.96
C LEU A 96 10.13 -24.31 -10.57
N VAL A 97 9.73 -24.57 -9.32
CA VAL A 97 8.39 -24.25 -8.81
C VAL A 97 8.18 -22.74 -8.72
N ASP A 98 9.18 -21.95 -8.33
CA ASP A 98 9.10 -20.48 -8.31
C ASP A 98 9.05 -19.87 -9.73
N ARG A 99 9.68 -20.53 -10.72
CA ARG A 99 9.69 -20.10 -12.13
C ARG A 99 8.40 -20.50 -12.87
N LEU A 100 7.79 -21.63 -12.51
CA LEU A 100 6.50 -22.08 -13.01
C LEU A 100 5.32 -21.51 -12.21
N ARG A 101 5.57 -20.80 -11.09
CA ARG A 101 4.53 -20.19 -10.27
C ARG A 101 3.76 -19.17 -11.12
N PRO A 102 2.42 -19.23 -11.15
CA PRO A 102 1.61 -18.29 -11.92
C PRO A 102 1.55 -16.92 -11.22
N ARG A 103 2.67 -16.19 -11.20
CA ARG A 103 2.75 -14.79 -10.73
C ARG A 103 1.79 -13.86 -11.50
N LYS A 104 1.35 -14.29 -12.69
CA LYS A 104 0.36 -13.62 -13.56
C LYS A 104 -1.06 -13.57 -12.99
N LEU A 105 -1.37 -14.33 -11.93
CA LEU A 105 -2.72 -14.41 -11.35
C LEU A 105 -2.94 -13.47 -10.15
N LEU A 106 -1.88 -12.79 -9.69
CA LEU A 106 -2.00 -11.86 -8.57
C LEU A 106 -2.69 -10.58 -9.03
N ARG A 107 -3.86 -10.32 -8.45
CA ARG A 107 -4.65 -9.11 -8.69
C ARG A 107 -4.48 -8.14 -7.52
N LEU A 108 -4.43 -6.85 -7.82
CA LEU A 108 -4.44 -5.73 -6.86
C LEU A 108 -5.61 -4.79 -7.19
N PRO A 109 -6.86 -5.19 -6.89
CA PRO A 109 -8.00 -4.32 -7.04
C PRO A 109 -7.89 -3.03 -6.21
N LEU A 110 -7.44 -3.13 -4.95
CA LEU A 110 -7.22 -1.98 -4.04
C LEU A 110 -8.34 -0.93 -4.17
N ILE A 111 -9.60 -1.37 -4.17
CA ILE A 111 -10.75 -0.54 -4.61
C ILE A 111 -10.86 0.71 -3.74
N PHE A 112 -10.59 0.57 -2.45
CA PHE A 112 -10.68 1.65 -1.47
C PHE A 112 -9.47 2.59 -1.50
N HIS A 113 -8.48 2.35 -2.36
CA HIS A 113 -7.34 3.23 -2.61
C HIS A 113 -7.50 3.92 -3.96
N SER A 114 -8.64 4.58 -4.19
CA SER A 114 -8.92 5.22 -5.47
C SER A 114 -9.32 6.68 -5.33
N TYR A 115 -8.76 7.54 -6.18
CA TYR A 115 -9.20 8.94 -6.27
C TYR A 115 -10.66 9.06 -6.72
N GLU A 116 -11.16 8.09 -7.49
CA GLU A 116 -12.56 8.03 -7.89
C GLU A 116 -13.49 7.85 -6.69
N LEU A 117 -13.16 6.93 -5.78
CA LEU A 117 -13.95 6.75 -4.55
C LEU A 117 -13.77 7.94 -3.60
N LEU A 118 -12.58 8.53 -3.50
CA LEU A 118 -12.38 9.78 -2.76
C LEU A 118 -13.28 10.90 -3.31
N ALA A 119 -13.33 11.07 -4.64
CA ALA A 119 -14.17 12.07 -5.28
C ALA A 119 -15.66 11.80 -5.03
N ALA A 120 -16.10 10.53 -5.08
CA ALA A 120 -17.47 10.16 -4.77
C ALA A 120 -17.83 10.48 -3.31
N VAL A 121 -16.96 10.15 -2.36
CA VAL A 121 -17.14 10.52 -0.93
C VAL A 121 -17.16 12.03 -0.77
N ALA A 122 -16.29 12.78 -1.44
CA ALA A 122 -16.27 14.24 -1.39
C ALA A 122 -17.59 14.85 -1.92
N ILE A 123 -18.09 14.38 -3.06
CA ILE A 123 -19.39 14.81 -3.61
C ILE A 123 -20.52 14.49 -2.62
N LEU A 124 -20.54 13.29 -2.04
CA LEU A 124 -21.55 12.92 -1.04
C LEU A 124 -21.46 13.82 0.21
N THR A 125 -20.26 14.14 0.68
CA THR A 125 -20.05 15.06 1.81
C THR A 125 -20.59 16.45 1.48
N LEU A 126 -20.37 16.98 0.27
CA LEU A 126 -20.89 18.28 -0.13
C LEU A 126 -22.42 18.31 -0.21
N ASN A 127 -23.07 17.21 -0.62
CA ASN A 127 -24.52 17.15 -0.76
C ASN A 127 -25.25 16.89 0.56
N LEU A 128 -24.70 16.04 1.43
CA LEU A 128 -25.38 15.58 2.65
C LEU A 128 -24.86 16.26 3.92
N SER A 129 -23.63 16.79 3.89
CA SER A 129 -23.01 17.58 4.97
C SER A 129 -23.10 16.95 6.38
N THR A 130 -23.13 15.63 6.48
CA THR A 130 -23.23 14.95 7.78
C THR A 130 -21.88 14.90 8.48
N PRO A 131 -21.82 14.98 9.83
CA PRO A 131 -20.56 14.88 10.58
C PRO A 131 -19.79 13.59 10.29
N PHE A 132 -20.52 12.50 10.04
CA PHE A 132 -19.95 11.22 9.62
C PHE A 132 -19.16 11.34 8.31
N LEU A 133 -19.76 11.97 7.28
CA LEU A 133 -19.14 12.10 5.97
C LEU A 133 -17.94 13.05 5.99
N PHE A 134 -17.96 14.10 6.81
CA PHE A 134 -16.78 14.94 7.04
C PHE A 134 -15.64 14.15 7.72
N GLY A 135 -15.98 13.33 8.72
CA GLY A 135 -15.05 12.39 9.31
C GLY A 135 -14.46 11.43 8.28
N LEU A 136 -15.33 10.76 7.53
CA LEU A 136 -14.98 9.79 6.49
C LEU A 136 -14.05 10.40 5.45
N LEU A 137 -14.39 11.57 4.91
CA LEU A 137 -13.58 12.28 3.94
C LEU A 137 -12.21 12.65 4.52
N SER A 138 -12.18 13.22 5.73
CA SER A 138 -10.93 13.63 6.39
C SER A 138 -10.01 12.43 6.66
N GLY A 139 -10.56 11.32 7.15
CA GLY A 139 -9.83 10.08 7.36
C GLY A 139 -9.29 9.52 6.04
N TYR A 140 -10.10 9.50 4.98
CA TYR A 140 -9.68 9.04 3.66
C TYR A 140 -8.54 9.90 3.09
N VAL A 141 -8.67 11.23 3.14
CA VAL A 141 -7.61 12.15 2.68
C VAL A 141 -6.32 11.90 3.45
N LEU A 142 -6.39 11.77 4.78
CA LEU A 142 -5.23 11.46 5.61
C LEU A 142 -4.62 10.12 5.21
N HIS A 143 -5.44 9.08 5.01
CA HIS A 143 -5.01 7.77 4.58
C HIS A 143 -4.19 7.81 3.28
N LEU A 144 -4.77 8.39 2.23
CA LEU A 144 -4.09 8.55 0.95
C LEU A 144 -2.84 9.42 1.07
N SER A 145 -2.86 10.45 1.90
CA SER A 145 -1.69 11.32 2.11
C SER A 145 -0.54 10.55 2.74
N LEU A 146 -0.82 9.73 3.75
CA LEU A 146 0.16 8.86 4.39
C LEU A 146 0.75 7.85 3.39
N ASP A 147 -0.10 7.29 2.52
CA ASP A 147 0.34 6.42 1.44
C ASP A 147 1.21 7.13 0.40
N MET A 148 0.87 8.37 0.03
CA MET A 148 1.64 9.17 -0.93
C MET A 148 2.99 9.63 -0.38
N MET A 149 3.09 9.87 0.92
CA MET A 149 4.35 10.23 1.60
C MET A 149 5.36 9.08 1.58
N ARG A 150 4.89 7.83 1.35
CA ARG A 150 5.79 6.71 1.11
C ARG A 150 6.46 6.87 -0.25
N HIS A 151 7.75 6.54 -0.32
CA HIS A 151 8.48 6.53 -1.57
C HIS A 151 7.74 5.67 -2.61
N GLN A 152 7.11 6.32 -3.60
CA GLN A 152 6.36 5.72 -4.71
C GLN A 152 7.21 4.86 -5.67
N HIS A 153 8.40 4.42 -5.22
CA HIS A 153 9.36 3.70 -6.04
C HIS A 153 8.88 2.31 -6.42
N GLU A 154 7.88 1.76 -5.71
CA GLU A 154 7.31 0.42 -5.94
C GLU A 154 6.34 0.39 -7.14
N PHE A 155 5.66 1.50 -7.45
CA PHE A 155 4.63 1.56 -8.50
C PHE A 155 5.21 2.03 -9.85
N ARG A 156 4.64 1.53 -10.95
CA ARG A 156 5.08 1.92 -12.30
C ARG A 156 4.63 3.32 -12.74
N SER A 157 3.54 3.83 -12.17
CA SER A 157 2.94 5.10 -12.57
C SER A 157 2.19 5.72 -11.39
N PRO A 158 2.18 7.06 -11.25
CA PRO A 158 1.33 7.75 -10.27
C PRO A 158 -0.17 7.53 -10.54
N LEU A 159 -0.53 7.16 -11.77
CA LEU A 159 -1.89 6.76 -12.15
C LEU A 159 -2.35 5.48 -11.44
N PHE A 160 -1.47 4.80 -10.70
CA PHE A 160 -1.83 3.64 -9.88
C PHE A 160 -3.02 3.92 -8.97
N TYR A 161 -3.18 5.14 -8.44
CA TYR A 161 -4.30 5.54 -7.57
C TYR A 161 -5.62 5.76 -8.31
N LEU A 162 -5.66 5.69 -9.65
CA LEU A 162 -6.91 5.71 -10.42
C LEU A 162 -7.44 4.28 -10.55
N LEU A 163 -8.69 4.07 -10.14
CA LEU A 163 -9.33 2.75 -10.26
C LEU A 163 -9.51 2.38 -11.73
N SER A 164 -9.88 3.33 -12.60
CA SER A 164 -9.97 3.11 -14.04
C SER A 164 -8.64 2.66 -14.66
N TYR A 165 -7.51 3.19 -14.18
CA TYR A 165 -6.18 2.77 -14.64
C TYR A 165 -5.85 1.34 -14.18
N ARG A 166 -6.22 0.97 -12.95
CA ARG A 166 -6.05 -0.41 -12.46
C ARG A 166 -6.95 -1.39 -13.23
N LEU A 167 -8.18 -0.98 -13.52
CA LEU A 167 -9.15 -1.77 -14.28
C LEU A 167 -8.71 -2.00 -15.73
N SER A 168 -8.20 -0.96 -16.40
CA SER A 168 -7.68 -1.07 -17.79
C SER A 168 -6.44 -1.99 -17.87
N ASN A 169 -5.69 -2.11 -16.78
CA ASN A 169 -4.59 -3.07 -16.64
C ASN A 169 -5.04 -4.46 -16.15
N GLY A 170 -6.34 -4.68 -15.95
CA GLY A 170 -6.93 -5.93 -15.48
C GLY A 170 -6.53 -6.29 -14.05
N PHE A 171 -6.19 -5.30 -13.23
CA PHE A 171 -5.66 -5.44 -11.86
C PHE A 171 -4.38 -6.27 -11.77
N ARG A 172 -3.69 -6.52 -12.89
CA ARG A 172 -2.54 -7.41 -12.93
C ARG A 172 -1.35 -6.82 -12.18
N ARG A 173 -0.91 -7.49 -11.13
CA ARG A 173 0.23 -7.06 -10.30
C ARG A 173 1.50 -6.82 -11.10
N ASP A 174 1.79 -7.68 -12.08
CA ASP A 174 2.98 -7.58 -12.92
C ASP A 174 2.97 -6.38 -13.89
N ARG A 175 1.81 -5.77 -14.10
CA ARG A 175 1.66 -4.56 -14.91
C ARG A 175 1.71 -3.28 -14.10
N LEU A 176 1.30 -3.34 -12.83
CA LEU A 176 1.12 -2.18 -11.94
C LEU A 176 2.33 -1.89 -11.04
N ILE A 177 3.06 -2.94 -10.64
CA ILE A 177 4.26 -2.85 -9.79
C ILE A 177 5.50 -3.02 -10.67
N LYS A 178 6.60 -2.35 -10.32
CA LYS A 178 7.85 -2.51 -11.08
C LYS A 178 8.43 -3.92 -10.89
N PRO A 179 9.09 -4.50 -11.91
CA PRO A 179 9.59 -5.88 -11.86
C PRO A 179 10.53 -6.16 -10.68
N GLU A 180 11.31 -5.18 -10.27
CA GLU A 180 12.24 -5.29 -9.13
C GLU A 180 11.54 -5.50 -7.76
N TYR A 181 10.22 -5.31 -7.67
CA TYR A 181 9.42 -5.50 -6.45
C TYR A 181 8.41 -6.68 -6.54
N LEU A 182 8.53 -7.53 -7.57
CA LEU A 182 7.66 -8.72 -7.82
C LEU A 182 8.25 -10.03 -7.29
#